data_AF-A0A1G1DAT3-F1
#
_entry.id   AF-A0A1G1DAT3-F1
#
_cell.length_a   1.000
_cell.length_b   1.000
_cell.length_c   1.000
_cell.angle_alpha   90.00
_cell.angle_beta   90.00
_cell.angle_gamma   90.00
#
_symmetry.space_group_name_H-M   'P 1'
#
loop_
_entity.id
_entity.type
_entity.pdbx_description
1 polymer ?
#
loop_
_entity_poly.entity_id
_entity_poly.type
_entity_poly.pdbx_seq_one_letter_code
_entity_poly.pdbx_strand_id
1 'polypeptide(L)'
;GDINDPASEISMLIARKQVQVRKPEKGTLPKLFYIDADEASTVPTAALPSEGYMWSEQAMGVGHHAGKQNKFKVLSNELGALSLNLKLKTNNSELNCNDTHSIDARRTYDAPQKGVMWGWEVSGYIWTKAIATGIVLITFLASLLGIEGTNSNLQVASIVISMLFLIFTGGLLVSDLDRPDRFLYVLLRPNWKSWLVKGAYIITIYGGLLTLYLFMKFLKYDRFDSLISLSLVIFATLSAVYTAFLFAQAKGRDFWQNPILLLYMFIHSLIGGAVVWLIASALVSLPESFINFMKSVLIGSIAIHLLLELAEFVIPHSTKDSHLVSVIISRGSLKYLFWCGAILFGNIIPLILLTVPVLAIQPLFLLLAGTLILTGIYISNHIIVRAPQLIPLS
;
A
#
# COMPACT_ATOMS: atom_id res chain seq x y z
N GLY A 1 -21.24 14.45 -29.47
CA GLY A 1 -22.41 13.55 -29.57
C GLY A 1 -22.53 12.75 -28.29
N ASP A 2 -23.75 12.38 -27.90
CA ASP A 2 -24.01 11.52 -26.74
C ASP A 2 -23.86 10.05 -27.14
N ILE A 3 -22.87 9.36 -26.58
CA ILE A 3 -22.62 7.92 -26.83
C ILE A 3 -23.82 7.05 -26.43
N ASN A 4 -24.60 7.48 -25.43
CA ASN A 4 -25.71 6.68 -24.91
C ASN A 4 -26.97 6.77 -25.78
N ASP A 5 -27.05 7.73 -26.69
CA ASP A 5 -28.12 7.85 -27.66
C ASP A 5 -27.77 7.04 -28.93
N PRO A 6 -28.49 5.94 -29.23
CA PRO A 6 -28.27 5.13 -30.42
C PRO A 6 -28.46 5.88 -31.74
N ALA A 7 -29.25 6.96 -31.74
CA ALA A 7 -29.49 7.79 -32.92
C ALA A 7 -28.38 8.84 -33.13
N SER A 8 -27.47 9.00 -32.17
CA SER A 8 -26.39 9.97 -32.30
C SER A 8 -25.36 9.53 -33.36
N GLU A 9 -24.80 10.52 -34.04
CA GLU A 9 -23.74 10.29 -35.04
C GLU A 9 -22.56 9.52 -34.45
N ILE A 10 -22.14 9.83 -33.23
CA ILE A 10 -21.00 9.16 -32.56
C ILE A 10 -21.32 7.70 -32.25
N SER A 11 -22.52 7.39 -31.76
CA SER A 11 -22.92 6.01 -31.45
C SER A 11 -22.97 5.15 -32.73
N MET A 12 -23.54 5.70 -33.80
CA MET A 12 -23.52 5.04 -35.12
C MET A 12 -22.10 4.87 -35.67
N LEU A 13 -21.21 5.83 -35.44
CA LEU A 13 -19.83 5.80 -35.93
C LEU A 13 -18.99 4.75 -35.17
N ILE A 14 -19.15 4.66 -33.85
CA ILE A 14 -18.56 3.60 -33.01
C ILE A 14 -19.06 2.22 -33.44
N ALA A 15 -20.35 2.07 -33.76
CA ALA A 15 -20.92 0.80 -34.18
C ALA A 15 -20.44 0.33 -35.57
N ARG A 16 -20.05 1.27 -36.45
CA ARG A 16 -19.64 0.98 -37.83
C ARG A 16 -18.13 0.84 -38.03
N LYS A 17 -17.32 1.41 -37.13
CA LYS A 17 -15.86 1.44 -37.24
C LYS A 17 -15.23 0.51 -36.22
N GLN A 18 -14.10 -0.08 -36.58
CA GLN A 18 -13.25 -0.76 -35.59
C GLN A 18 -12.61 0.31 -34.72
N VAL A 19 -13.05 0.38 -33.47
CA VAL A 19 -12.54 1.35 -32.50
C VAL A 19 -11.63 0.67 -31.48
N GLN A 20 -10.57 1.37 -31.10
CA GLN A 20 -9.71 1.03 -29.98
C GLN A 20 -10.01 1.94 -28.79
N VAL A 21 -9.79 1.42 -27.58
CA VAL A 21 -9.96 2.14 -26.33
C VAL A 21 -8.75 1.84 -25.44
N ARG A 22 -8.32 2.80 -24.63
CA ARG A 22 -7.23 2.59 -23.67
C ARG A 22 -7.73 1.78 -22.46
N LYS A 23 -7.00 0.72 -22.09
CA LYS A 23 -7.23 -0.13 -20.91
C LYS A 23 -8.69 -0.63 -20.75
N PRO A 24 -9.29 -1.27 -21.77
CA PRO A 24 -10.67 -1.76 -21.70
C PRO A 24 -10.91 -2.74 -20.53
N GLU A 25 -9.90 -3.50 -20.14
CA GLU A 25 -9.92 -4.45 -19.01
C GLU A 25 -10.24 -3.80 -17.66
N LYS A 26 -10.18 -2.46 -17.53
CA LYS A 26 -10.50 -1.74 -16.29
C LYS A 26 -11.99 -1.51 -16.08
N GLY A 27 -12.83 -1.87 -17.06
CA GLY A 27 -14.28 -1.67 -16.98
C GLY A 27 -14.64 -0.22 -16.69
N THR A 28 -13.79 0.72 -17.09
CA THR A 28 -14.09 2.15 -17.04
C THR A 28 -14.99 2.45 -18.24
N LEU A 29 -16.16 3.04 -18.03
CA LEU A 29 -17.03 3.50 -19.11
C LEU A 29 -16.28 4.53 -19.96
N PRO A 30 -15.69 4.14 -21.10
CA PRO A 30 -14.76 5.00 -21.81
C PRO A 30 -15.56 6.05 -22.56
N LYS A 31 -15.06 7.28 -22.56
CA LYS A 31 -15.69 8.40 -23.30
C LYS A 31 -14.94 8.75 -24.58
N LEU A 32 -13.82 8.07 -24.85
CA LEU A 32 -12.94 8.34 -25.98
C LEU A 32 -12.64 7.04 -26.69
N PHE A 33 -12.87 7.03 -28.00
CA PHE A 33 -12.72 5.91 -28.90
C PHE A 33 -11.82 6.35 -30.05
N TYR A 34 -10.84 5.52 -30.39
CA TYR A 34 -9.86 5.80 -31.41
C TYR A 34 -10.14 4.96 -32.65
N ILE A 35 -10.07 5.56 -33.83
CA ILE A 35 -10.23 4.86 -35.11
C ILE A 35 -8.86 4.86 -35.77
N ASP A 36 -8.42 3.69 -36.24
CA ASP A 36 -7.13 3.51 -36.91
C ASP A 36 -5.92 4.03 -36.09
N ALA A 37 -6.00 3.95 -34.76
CA ALA A 37 -4.91 4.36 -33.89
C ALA A 37 -3.80 3.31 -33.85
N ASP A 38 -2.56 3.80 -33.92
CA ASP A 38 -1.37 2.98 -33.73
C ASP A 38 -1.19 2.61 -32.24
N GLU A 39 -0.70 1.40 -31.97
CA GLU A 39 -0.52 0.89 -30.60
C GLU A 39 0.44 1.78 -29.80
N ALA A 40 1.44 2.38 -30.47
CA ALA A 40 2.38 3.30 -29.83
C ALA A 40 1.73 4.59 -29.32
N SER A 41 0.56 4.96 -29.85
CA SER A 41 -0.21 6.13 -29.40
C SER A 41 -1.20 5.81 -28.28
N THR A 42 -1.67 4.56 -28.20
CA THR A 42 -2.67 4.13 -27.21
C THR A 42 -2.05 3.48 -25.99
N VAL A 43 -0.86 2.89 -26.09
CA VAL A 43 -0.17 2.20 -24.99
C VAL A 43 0.99 3.06 -24.45
N PRO A 44 0.89 3.60 -23.21
CA PRO A 44 1.95 4.45 -22.62
C PRO A 44 3.34 3.81 -22.59
N THR A 45 3.41 2.48 -22.49
CA THR A 45 4.67 1.74 -22.37
C THR A 45 5.28 1.37 -23.71
N ALA A 46 4.60 1.61 -24.83
CA ALA A 46 5.06 1.25 -26.17
C ALA A 46 6.11 2.24 -26.74
N ALA A 47 6.01 3.53 -26.39
CA ALA A 47 6.99 4.55 -26.75
C ALA A 47 7.70 5.09 -25.50
N LEU A 48 9.03 5.06 -25.50
CA LEU A 48 9.83 5.52 -24.35
C LEU A 48 9.70 7.04 -24.15
N PRO A 49 9.63 7.51 -22.89
CA PRO A 49 9.70 8.94 -22.59
C PRO A 49 11.02 9.54 -23.10
N SER A 50 10.96 10.77 -23.63
CA SER A 50 12.16 11.52 -24.07
C SER A 50 12.52 12.61 -23.06
N GLU A 51 13.81 12.95 -22.92
CA GLU A 51 14.27 14.04 -22.05
C GLU A 51 13.80 15.42 -22.53
N GLY A 52 13.35 15.54 -23.78
CA GLY A 52 12.79 16.77 -24.34
C GLY A 52 11.77 16.46 -25.43
N TYR A 53 10.65 17.18 -25.38
CA TYR A 53 9.58 17.12 -26.37
C TYR A 53 9.68 18.30 -27.32
N MET A 54 9.11 18.15 -28.52
CA MET A 54 9.33 19.09 -29.64
C MET A 54 8.99 20.54 -29.27
N TRP A 55 7.95 20.76 -28.45
CA TRP A 55 7.54 22.08 -27.95
C TRP A 55 7.31 22.14 -26.43
N SER A 56 7.90 21.22 -25.66
CA SER A 56 7.86 21.32 -24.19
C SER A 56 9.17 20.90 -23.54
N GLU A 57 9.82 21.85 -22.86
CA GLU A 57 11.01 21.63 -22.03
C GLU A 57 10.66 21.21 -20.59
N GLN A 58 9.40 20.90 -20.29
CA GLN A 58 8.96 20.57 -18.93
C GLN A 58 9.30 19.12 -18.53
N ALA A 59 10.55 18.74 -18.73
CA ALA A 59 11.17 17.50 -18.25
C ALA A 59 11.33 17.50 -16.72
N MET A 60 11.26 18.67 -16.08
CA MET A 60 11.54 18.88 -14.65
C MET A 60 10.32 18.63 -13.72
N GLY A 61 9.18 18.22 -14.28
CA GLY A 61 7.92 18.03 -13.55
C GLY A 61 7.16 19.32 -13.25
N VAL A 62 6.05 19.20 -12.50
CA VAL A 62 5.14 20.33 -12.15
C VAL A 62 4.81 20.34 -10.66
N GLY A 63 4.57 21.53 -10.10
CA GLY A 63 4.10 21.72 -8.72
C GLY A 63 5.16 21.42 -7.65
N HIS A 64 4.74 20.82 -6.53
CA HIS A 64 5.59 20.51 -5.35
C HIS A 64 6.79 19.58 -5.66
N HIS A 65 6.78 18.92 -6.83
CA HIS A 65 7.81 17.98 -7.28
C HIS A 65 8.71 18.53 -8.40
N ALA A 66 8.54 19.80 -8.80
CA ALA A 66 9.41 20.44 -9.78
C ALA A 66 10.89 20.42 -9.29
N GLY A 67 11.80 19.87 -10.09
CA GLY A 67 13.24 19.82 -9.79
C GLY A 67 13.72 18.73 -8.83
N LYS A 68 12.83 17.88 -8.26
CA LYS A 68 13.21 16.77 -7.35
C LYS A 68 13.62 15.47 -8.10
N GLN A 69 13.91 15.55 -9.40
CA GLN A 69 13.86 14.41 -10.34
C GLN A 69 15.18 13.70 -10.70
N ASN A 70 16.34 14.00 -10.08
CA ASN A 70 17.58 13.26 -10.37
C ASN A 70 17.48 11.73 -10.16
N LYS A 71 16.40 11.24 -9.51
CA LYS A 71 16.09 9.81 -9.34
C LYS A 71 15.30 9.16 -10.48
N PHE A 72 14.67 9.92 -11.38
CA PHE A 72 13.81 9.39 -12.47
C PHE A 72 14.59 8.96 -13.73
N LYS A 73 15.83 9.45 -13.90
CA LYS A 73 16.75 9.00 -14.98
C LYS A 73 17.07 7.49 -14.91
N VAL A 74 16.97 6.91 -13.71
CA VAL A 74 17.14 5.47 -13.49
C VAL A 74 15.95 4.67 -14.05
N LEU A 75 14.75 5.24 -13.98
CA LEU A 75 13.53 4.54 -14.36
C LEU A 75 13.32 4.48 -15.88
N SER A 76 13.68 5.53 -16.63
CA SER A 76 13.65 5.51 -18.10
C SER A 76 14.64 4.50 -18.68
N ASN A 77 15.85 4.40 -18.09
CA ASN A 77 16.84 3.39 -18.45
C ASN A 77 16.38 1.98 -18.08
N GLU A 78 15.71 1.80 -16.94
CA GLU A 78 15.17 0.50 -16.52
C GLU A 78 13.97 0.06 -17.37
N LEU A 79 13.00 0.94 -17.67
CA LEU A 79 11.90 0.64 -18.59
C LEU A 79 12.42 0.37 -20.01
N GLY A 80 13.42 1.14 -20.47
CA GLY A 80 14.09 0.89 -21.74
C GLY A 80 14.75 -0.49 -21.78
N ALA A 81 15.55 -0.84 -20.78
CA ALA A 81 16.20 -2.15 -20.68
C ALA A 81 15.21 -3.32 -20.49
N LEU A 82 14.07 -3.10 -19.83
CA LEU A 82 13.01 -4.10 -19.65
C LEU A 82 12.17 -4.30 -20.91
N SER A 83 11.82 -3.22 -21.62
CA SER A 83 11.13 -3.29 -22.92
C SER A 83 11.99 -4.01 -23.96
N LEU A 84 13.32 -3.83 -23.91
CA LEU A 84 14.27 -4.55 -24.76
C LEU A 84 14.34 -6.04 -24.40
N ASN A 85 14.38 -6.38 -23.11
CA ASN A 85 14.42 -7.78 -22.65
C ASN A 85 13.09 -8.53 -22.87
N LEU A 86 11.94 -7.85 -22.79
CA LEU A 86 10.63 -8.43 -23.13
C LEU A 86 10.52 -8.73 -24.64
N LYS A 87 11.04 -7.86 -25.51
CA LYS A 87 11.16 -8.10 -26.96
C LYS A 87 12.05 -9.30 -27.28
N LEU A 88 13.16 -9.49 -26.55
CA LEU A 88 14.07 -10.62 -26.77
C LEU A 88 13.48 -11.98 -26.32
N LYS A 89 12.63 -12.01 -25.29
CA LYS A 89 11.97 -13.24 -24.83
C LYS A 89 10.80 -13.70 -25.71
N THR A 90 10.11 -12.76 -26.35
CA THR A 90 8.99 -13.06 -27.28
C THR A 90 9.47 -13.60 -28.63
N ASN A 91 10.72 -13.31 -29.02
CA ASN A 91 11.30 -13.82 -30.27
C ASN A 91 11.63 -15.33 -30.27
N ASN A 92 11.52 -16.02 -29.13
CA ASN A 92 11.77 -17.47 -29.04
C ASN A 92 10.50 -18.34 -29.22
N SER A 93 9.35 -17.73 -29.46
CA SER A 93 8.12 -18.43 -29.84
C SER A 93 7.72 -17.96 -31.25
N GLU A 94 8.09 -18.76 -32.25
CA GLU A 94 7.68 -18.75 -33.65
C GLU A 94 7.04 -17.44 -34.16
N LEU A 95 7.89 -16.54 -34.69
CA LEU A 95 7.45 -15.37 -35.43
C LEU A 95 6.85 -15.80 -36.78
N ASN A 96 5.53 -15.69 -36.89
CA ASN A 96 4.89 -15.32 -38.14
C ASN A 96 5.30 -13.88 -38.46
N CYS A 97 6.19 -13.71 -39.42
CA CYS A 97 6.67 -12.43 -39.90
C CYS A 97 5.54 -11.72 -40.69
N ASN A 98 4.70 -10.93 -40.03
CA ASN A 98 3.87 -9.92 -40.72
C ASN A 98 3.51 -8.66 -39.89
N ASP A 99 3.87 -8.57 -38.61
CA ASP A 99 3.63 -7.36 -37.80
C ASP A 99 4.94 -6.57 -37.54
N THR A 100 5.58 -6.09 -38.60
CA THR A 100 6.79 -5.25 -38.56
C THR A 100 6.50 -3.76 -38.72
N HIS A 101 5.50 -3.22 -38.01
CA HIS A 101 5.22 -1.78 -37.97
C HIS A 101 5.71 -1.05 -36.70
N SER A 102 6.39 -1.72 -35.76
CA SER A 102 6.92 -1.07 -34.54
C SER A 102 8.38 -0.56 -34.67
N ILE A 103 8.72 0.01 -35.82
CA ILE A 103 10.03 0.65 -36.04
C ILE A 103 9.95 2.09 -35.51
N ASP A 104 10.43 2.27 -34.28
CA ASP A 104 10.91 3.54 -33.70
C ASP A 104 9.88 4.69 -33.51
N ALA A 105 8.71 4.36 -32.95
CA ALA A 105 7.77 5.39 -32.50
C ALA A 105 8.39 6.26 -31.39
N ARG A 106 8.72 7.52 -31.73
CA ARG A 106 9.27 8.50 -30.79
C ARG A 106 8.16 9.36 -30.21
N ARG A 107 8.12 9.47 -28.88
CA ARG A 107 7.21 10.38 -28.17
C ARG A 107 7.62 11.84 -28.41
N THR A 108 6.82 12.59 -29.16
CA THR A 108 7.06 14.00 -29.49
C THR A 108 6.31 14.97 -28.59
N TYR A 109 5.17 14.56 -28.03
CA TYR A 109 4.39 15.30 -27.02
C TYR A 109 4.00 14.37 -25.88
N ASP A 110 4.03 14.91 -24.66
CA ASP A 110 3.50 14.24 -23.48
C ASP A 110 3.11 15.27 -22.43
N ALA A 111 2.30 14.84 -21.46
CA ALA A 111 2.10 15.61 -20.25
C ALA A 111 3.39 15.61 -19.41
N PRO A 112 3.74 16.73 -18.75
CA PRO A 112 4.88 16.75 -17.85
C PRO A 112 4.68 15.73 -16.74
N GLN A 113 5.69 14.89 -16.52
CA GLN A 113 5.62 13.83 -15.52
C GLN A 113 5.55 14.44 -14.12
N LYS A 114 4.48 14.13 -13.40
CA LYS A 114 4.29 14.59 -12.02
C LYS A 114 5.13 13.82 -11.00
N GLY A 115 5.84 12.77 -11.44
CA GLY A 115 6.69 11.93 -10.59
C GLY A 115 5.88 11.07 -9.61
N VAL A 116 6.54 10.69 -8.52
CA VAL A 116 5.91 9.98 -7.39
C VAL A 116 5.16 11.02 -6.55
N MET A 117 3.84 10.89 -6.53
CA MET A 117 2.93 11.81 -5.83
C MET A 117 2.79 11.48 -4.35
N TRP A 118 2.76 10.18 -4.03
CA TRP A 118 2.71 9.70 -2.67
C TRP A 118 4.11 9.32 -2.22
N GLY A 119 4.67 10.19 -1.37
CA GLY A 119 6.02 10.11 -0.84
C GLY A 119 6.15 9.20 0.37
N TRP A 120 7.05 9.59 1.28
CA TRP A 120 7.33 8.86 2.50
C TRP A 120 6.24 9.07 3.56
N GLU A 121 5.50 10.18 3.46
CA GLU A 121 4.39 10.56 4.32
C GLU A 121 3.31 9.47 4.31
N VAL A 122 2.99 8.97 3.11
CA VAL A 122 2.03 7.87 2.91
C VAL A 122 2.50 6.56 3.51
N SER A 123 3.77 6.19 3.28
CA SER A 123 4.35 4.99 3.89
C SER A 123 4.39 5.10 5.42
N GLY A 124 4.72 6.30 5.92
CA GLY A 124 4.80 6.61 7.34
C GLY A 124 3.45 6.50 8.03
N TYR A 125 2.40 7.11 7.49
CA TYR A 125 1.09 7.02 8.15
C TYR A 125 0.49 5.62 8.07
N ILE A 126 0.77 4.83 7.02
CA ILE A 126 0.33 3.43 6.96
C ILE A 126 1.00 2.63 8.07
N TRP A 127 2.30 2.86 8.28
CA TRP A 127 3.09 2.21 9.31
C TRP A 127 2.65 2.60 10.73
N THR A 128 2.51 3.89 11.03
CA THR A 128 2.03 4.35 12.36
C THR A 128 0.59 3.90 12.63
N LYS A 129 -0.26 3.91 11.60
CA LYS A 129 -1.65 3.42 11.71
C LYS A 129 -1.69 1.92 12.01
N ALA A 130 -0.88 1.12 11.31
CA ALA A 130 -0.81 -0.31 11.53
C ALA A 130 -0.42 -0.63 12.98
N ILE A 131 0.53 0.12 13.55
CA ILE A 131 0.90 0.02 14.96
C ILE A 131 -0.28 0.42 15.86
N ALA A 132 -0.91 1.58 15.61
CA ALA A 132 -2.03 2.07 16.42
C ALA A 132 -3.18 1.05 16.49
N THR A 133 -3.61 0.52 15.34
CA THR A 133 -4.70 -0.45 15.27
C THR A 133 -4.26 -1.82 15.80
N GLY A 134 -3.02 -2.20 15.52
CA GLY A 134 -2.44 -3.49 15.86
C GLY A 134 -2.39 -3.75 17.35
N ILE A 135 -1.87 -2.79 18.12
CA ILE A 135 -1.70 -2.90 19.58
C ILE A 135 -3.05 -3.18 20.26
N VAL A 136 -4.08 -2.41 19.91
CA VAL A 136 -5.42 -2.59 20.47
C VAL A 136 -6.05 -3.88 19.97
N LEU A 137 -5.94 -4.17 18.66
CA LEU A 137 -6.51 -5.38 18.08
C LEU A 137 -6.05 -6.64 18.82
N ILE A 138 -4.74 -6.84 18.97
CA ILE A 138 -4.21 -8.07 19.58
C ILE A 138 -4.39 -8.11 21.09
N THR A 139 -4.31 -6.97 21.80
CA THR A 139 -4.53 -6.94 23.27
C THR A 139 -5.97 -7.30 23.60
N PHE A 140 -6.93 -6.72 22.87
CA PHE A 140 -8.34 -7.00 23.08
C PHE A 140 -8.74 -8.37 22.56
N LEU A 141 -8.14 -8.85 21.47
CA LEU A 141 -8.33 -10.23 21.02
C LEU A 141 -7.80 -11.24 22.07
N ALA A 142 -6.62 -11.00 22.65
CA ALA A 142 -6.09 -11.83 23.73
C ALA A 142 -7.03 -11.86 24.94
N SER A 143 -7.61 -10.70 25.29
CA SER A 143 -8.57 -10.58 26.38
C SER A 143 -9.87 -11.35 26.10
N LEU A 144 -10.40 -11.26 24.88
CA LEU A 144 -11.60 -12.00 24.45
C LEU A 144 -11.36 -13.52 24.39
N LEU A 145 -10.14 -13.94 24.06
CA LEU A 145 -9.71 -15.35 24.07
C LEU A 145 -9.42 -15.88 25.48
N GLY A 146 -9.51 -15.04 26.52
CA GLY A 146 -9.25 -15.44 27.90
C GLY A 146 -7.79 -15.75 28.20
N ILE A 147 -6.84 -15.17 27.45
CA ILE A 147 -5.41 -15.33 27.72
C ILE A 147 -5.09 -14.68 29.07
N GLU A 148 -4.52 -15.47 29.98
CA GLU A 148 -4.11 -15.01 31.30
C GLU A 148 -3.15 -13.82 31.23
N GLY A 149 -3.30 -12.86 32.15
CA GLY A 149 -2.44 -11.68 32.22
C GLY A 149 -2.93 -10.47 31.43
N THR A 150 -4.09 -10.55 30.77
CA THR A 150 -4.76 -9.42 30.10
C THR A 150 -5.48 -8.51 31.11
N ASN A 151 -4.71 -7.92 32.03
CA ASN A 151 -5.23 -7.06 33.08
C ASN A 151 -5.76 -5.73 32.53
N SER A 152 -6.64 -5.06 33.29
CA SER A 152 -7.18 -3.74 32.93
C SER A 152 -6.07 -2.71 32.66
N ASN A 153 -4.94 -2.79 33.37
CA ASN A 153 -3.81 -1.89 33.15
C ASN A 153 -3.17 -2.09 31.76
N LEU A 154 -3.10 -3.34 31.29
CA LEU A 154 -2.55 -3.68 29.98
C LEU A 154 -3.47 -3.17 28.85
N GLN A 155 -4.78 -3.32 29.03
CA GLN A 155 -5.79 -2.79 28.10
C GLN A 155 -5.71 -1.25 28.02
N VAL A 156 -5.61 -0.57 29.16
CA VAL A 156 -5.44 0.90 29.20
C VAL A 156 -4.13 1.31 28.54
N ALA A 157 -3.01 0.63 28.84
CA ALA A 157 -1.73 0.90 28.20
C ALA A 157 -1.80 0.72 26.68
N SER A 158 -2.49 -0.32 26.19
CA SER A 158 -2.71 -0.56 24.76
C SER A 158 -3.39 0.63 24.08
N ILE A 159 -4.39 1.22 24.74
CA ILE A 159 -5.16 2.34 24.23
C ILE A 159 -4.33 3.61 24.23
N VAL A 160 -3.59 3.89 25.31
CA VAL A 160 -2.75 5.09 25.40
C VAL A 160 -1.67 5.08 24.32
N ILE A 161 -1.00 3.93 24.11
CA ILE A 161 0.02 3.80 23.05
C ILE A 161 -0.65 3.93 21.68
N SER A 162 -1.81 3.30 21.47
CA SER A 162 -2.57 3.41 20.22
C SER A 162 -2.97 4.85 19.90
N MET A 163 -3.48 5.60 20.88
CA MET A 163 -3.81 7.02 20.71
C MET A 163 -2.60 7.86 20.28
N LEU A 164 -1.43 7.61 20.88
CA LEU A 164 -0.20 8.31 20.52
C LEU A 164 0.19 8.06 19.05
N PHE A 165 0.15 6.80 18.59
CA PHE A 165 0.39 6.47 17.19
C PHE A 165 -0.72 6.95 16.26
N LEU A 166 -1.97 7.04 16.74
CA LEU A 166 -3.09 7.61 15.99
C LEU A 166 -2.94 9.13 15.80
N ILE A 167 -2.39 9.84 16.79
CA ILE A 167 -2.03 11.26 16.68
C ILE A 167 -0.92 11.44 15.63
N PHE A 168 0.13 10.61 15.66
CA PHE A 168 1.17 10.64 14.62
C PHE A 168 0.61 10.36 13.23
N THR A 169 -0.30 9.40 13.14
CA THR A 169 -1.03 9.10 11.90
C THR A 169 -1.80 10.32 11.42
N GLY A 170 -2.59 10.95 12.29
CA GLY A 170 -3.34 12.18 11.96
C GLY A 170 -2.44 13.33 11.50
N GLY A 171 -1.30 13.55 12.18
CA GLY A 171 -0.33 14.57 11.80
C GLY A 171 0.27 14.35 10.42
N LEU A 172 0.65 13.10 10.11
CA LEU A 172 1.15 12.73 8.78
C LEU A 172 0.07 12.85 7.70
N LEU A 173 -1.19 12.50 7.99
CA LEU A 173 -2.30 12.72 7.05
C LEU A 173 -2.51 14.19 6.73
N VAL A 174 -2.39 15.08 7.72
CA VAL A 174 -2.52 16.53 7.48
C VAL A 174 -1.33 17.06 6.68
N SER A 175 -0.12 16.57 6.97
CA SER A 175 1.10 16.97 6.26
C SER A 175 1.15 16.49 4.80
N ASP A 176 0.50 15.36 4.48
CA ASP A 176 0.40 14.83 3.11
C ASP A 176 -0.53 15.68 2.21
N LEU A 177 -1.38 16.51 2.80
CA LEU A 177 -2.28 17.38 2.04
C LEU A 177 -1.57 18.66 1.58
N ASP A 178 -1.64 18.94 0.27
CA ASP A 178 -1.21 20.24 -0.29
C ASP A 178 -1.99 21.44 0.30
N ARG A 179 -3.22 21.20 0.80
CA ARG A 179 -4.11 22.19 1.42
C ARG A 179 -4.58 21.73 2.80
N PRO A 180 -3.74 21.85 3.83
CA PRO A 180 -4.06 21.40 5.18
C PRO A 180 -5.22 22.20 5.80
N ASP A 181 -5.46 23.43 5.34
CA ASP A 181 -6.59 24.29 5.72
C ASP A 181 -7.95 23.63 5.48
N ARG A 182 -8.03 22.69 4.54
CA ARG A 182 -9.28 22.01 4.14
C ARG A 182 -9.42 20.61 4.72
N PHE A 183 -8.51 20.16 5.58
CA PHE A 183 -8.55 18.81 6.15
C PHE A 183 -9.93 18.46 6.74
N LEU A 184 -10.52 19.38 7.50
CA LEU A 184 -11.82 19.20 8.13
C LEU A 184 -12.97 19.02 7.13
N TYR A 185 -12.82 19.42 5.86
CA TYR A 185 -13.86 19.23 4.85
C TYR A 185 -14.10 17.76 4.52
N VAL A 186 -13.13 16.88 4.76
CA VAL A 186 -13.32 15.43 4.62
C VAL A 186 -14.45 14.93 5.55
N LEU A 187 -14.58 15.52 6.75
CA LEU A 187 -15.62 15.22 7.72
C LEU A 187 -16.85 16.12 7.59
N LEU A 188 -16.67 17.40 7.24
CA LEU A 188 -17.76 18.38 7.18
C LEU A 188 -18.50 18.40 5.84
N ARG A 189 -17.88 17.94 4.75
CA ARG A 189 -18.45 17.92 3.39
C ARG A 189 -18.14 16.59 2.68
N PRO A 190 -18.67 15.46 3.19
CA PRO A 190 -18.28 14.13 2.74
C PRO A 190 -18.81 13.78 1.35
N ASN A 191 -17.96 13.17 0.53
CA ASN A 191 -18.37 12.41 -0.65
C ASN A 191 -18.33 10.91 -0.35
N TRP A 192 -19.50 10.32 -0.09
CA TRP A 192 -19.65 8.91 0.32
C TRP A 192 -19.22 7.87 -0.71
N LYS A 193 -18.97 8.27 -1.97
CA LYS A 193 -18.40 7.37 -2.99
C LYS A 193 -16.87 7.20 -2.82
N SER A 194 -16.20 8.08 -2.08
CA SER A 194 -14.76 8.05 -1.88
C SER A 194 -14.37 7.20 -0.67
N TRP A 195 -13.39 6.31 -0.85
CA TRP A 195 -12.81 5.53 0.24
C TRP A 195 -11.94 6.37 1.19
N LEU A 196 -11.42 7.51 0.72
CA LEU A 196 -10.73 8.47 1.60
C LEU A 196 -11.66 8.99 2.68
N VAL A 197 -12.88 9.38 2.30
CA VAL A 197 -13.91 9.86 3.24
C VAL A 197 -14.34 8.75 4.19
N LYS A 198 -14.66 7.55 3.66
CA LYS A 198 -15.04 6.39 4.51
C LYS A 198 -13.94 6.05 5.53
N GLY A 199 -12.69 6.06 5.10
CA GLY A 199 -11.53 5.84 5.96
C GLY A 199 -11.40 6.87 7.08
N ALA A 200 -11.62 8.15 6.78
CA ALA A 200 -11.59 9.22 7.78
C ALA A 200 -12.66 9.02 8.87
N TYR A 201 -13.88 8.60 8.51
CA TYR A 201 -14.92 8.27 9.49
C TYR A 201 -14.56 7.04 10.32
N ILE A 202 -14.00 5.99 9.70
CA ILE A 202 -13.56 4.77 10.40
C ILE A 202 -12.51 5.13 11.47
N ILE A 203 -11.49 5.92 11.11
CA ILE A 203 -10.45 6.38 12.06
C ILE A 203 -11.04 7.27 13.14
N THR A 204 -11.97 8.17 12.80
CA THR A 204 -12.60 9.07 13.77
C THR A 204 -13.42 8.30 14.79
N ILE A 205 -14.22 7.34 14.35
CA ILE A 205 -15.01 6.46 15.24
C ILE A 205 -14.06 5.61 16.09
N TYR A 206 -13.00 5.07 15.50
CA TYR A 206 -11.98 4.32 16.23
C TYR A 206 -11.34 5.16 17.35
N GLY A 207 -10.88 6.37 17.05
CA GLY A 207 -10.36 7.31 18.06
C GLY A 207 -11.39 7.69 19.13
N GLY A 208 -12.65 7.85 18.75
CA GLY A 208 -13.77 8.06 19.67
C GLY A 208 -13.98 6.87 20.63
N LEU A 209 -13.93 5.64 20.11
CA LEU A 209 -14.05 4.42 20.93
C LEU A 209 -12.87 4.25 21.89
N LEU A 210 -11.65 4.56 21.45
CA LEU A 210 -10.47 4.57 22.33
C LEU A 210 -10.68 5.54 23.50
N THR A 211 -11.15 6.75 23.19
CA THR A 211 -11.40 7.80 24.19
C THR A 211 -12.52 7.41 25.15
N LEU A 212 -13.61 6.84 24.61
CA LEU A 212 -14.73 6.37 25.41
C LEU A 212 -14.32 5.25 26.38
N TYR A 213 -13.55 4.27 25.90
CA TYR A 213 -13.08 3.17 26.74
C TYR A 213 -12.18 3.67 27.88
N LEU A 214 -11.23 4.56 27.56
CA LEU A 214 -10.35 5.18 28.55
C LEU A 214 -11.16 5.95 29.61
N PHE A 215 -12.16 6.72 29.17
CA PHE A 215 -13.05 7.46 30.05
C PHE A 215 -13.89 6.54 30.96
N MET A 216 -14.39 5.41 30.44
CA MET A 216 -15.13 4.44 31.25
C MET A 216 -14.25 3.76 32.30
N LYS A 217 -13.00 3.42 31.96
CA LYS A 217 -12.05 2.89 32.94
C LYS A 217 -11.69 3.91 34.00
N PHE A 218 -11.57 5.19 33.63
CA PHE A 218 -11.36 6.27 34.61
C PHE A 218 -12.52 6.38 35.60
N LEU A 219 -13.78 6.25 35.14
CA LEU A 219 -14.97 6.27 36.01
C LEU A 219 -15.26 4.93 36.71
N LYS A 220 -14.44 3.90 36.49
CA LYS A 220 -14.66 2.53 37.00
C LYS A 220 -16.03 1.96 36.59
N TYR A 221 -16.47 2.26 35.37
CA TYR A 221 -17.77 1.83 34.85
C TYR A 221 -17.62 0.62 33.91
N ASP A 222 -17.80 -0.59 34.44
CA ASP A 222 -17.50 -1.84 33.71
C ASP A 222 -18.70 -2.47 32.98
N ARG A 223 -19.91 -1.90 33.09
CA ARG A 223 -21.15 -2.52 32.57
C ARG A 223 -21.14 -2.80 31.07
N PHE A 224 -20.47 -1.97 30.27
CA PHE A 224 -20.39 -2.12 28.81
C PHE A 224 -18.99 -2.48 28.31
N ASP A 225 -18.11 -2.95 29.20
CA ASP A 225 -16.71 -3.24 28.85
C ASP A 225 -16.58 -4.24 27.70
N SER A 226 -17.35 -5.33 27.73
CA SER A 226 -17.32 -6.37 26.69
C SER A 226 -17.82 -5.86 25.33
N LEU A 227 -18.90 -5.06 25.33
CA LEU A 227 -19.49 -4.49 24.11
C LEU A 227 -18.53 -3.51 23.43
N ILE A 228 -17.86 -2.66 24.22
CA ILE A 228 -16.88 -1.70 23.69
C ILE A 228 -15.60 -2.41 23.28
N SER A 229 -15.16 -3.42 24.01
CA SER A 229 -14.02 -4.27 23.64
C SER A 229 -14.22 -4.92 22.27
N LEU A 230 -15.41 -5.50 22.03
CA LEU A 230 -15.76 -6.05 20.71
C LEU A 230 -15.80 -4.95 19.63
N SER A 231 -16.37 -3.80 19.95
CA SER A 231 -16.42 -2.66 19.02
C SER A 231 -15.03 -2.16 18.66
N LEU A 232 -14.10 -2.12 19.62
CA LEU A 232 -12.70 -1.76 19.41
C LEU A 232 -12.00 -2.74 18.48
N VAL A 233 -12.21 -4.05 18.64
CA VAL A 233 -11.64 -5.07 17.74
C VAL A 233 -12.16 -4.89 16.31
N ILE A 234 -13.46 -4.66 16.14
CA ILE A 234 -14.07 -4.44 14.82
C ILE A 234 -13.51 -3.17 14.17
N PHE A 235 -13.53 -2.04 14.87
CA PHE A 235 -13.06 -0.77 14.32
C PHE A 235 -11.54 -0.70 14.15
N ALA A 236 -10.75 -1.41 14.98
CA ALA A 236 -9.32 -1.58 14.77
C ALA A 236 -9.05 -2.37 13.49
N THR A 237 -9.79 -3.46 13.25
CA THR A 237 -9.70 -4.26 12.02
C THR A 237 -10.08 -3.44 10.79
N LEU A 238 -11.22 -2.72 10.84
CA LEU A 238 -11.64 -1.83 9.77
C LEU A 238 -10.61 -0.72 9.50
N SER A 239 -10.04 -0.14 10.56
CA SER A 239 -8.99 0.89 10.48
C SER A 239 -7.70 0.34 9.87
N ALA A 240 -7.35 -0.93 10.13
CA ALA A 240 -6.21 -1.58 9.51
C ALA A 240 -6.43 -1.74 7.99
N VAL A 241 -7.58 -2.28 7.57
CA VAL A 241 -7.79 -2.72 6.18
C VAL A 241 -8.31 -1.64 5.22
N TYR A 242 -8.94 -0.56 5.68
CA TYR A 242 -9.61 0.39 4.78
C TYR A 242 -8.67 0.99 3.71
N THR A 243 -7.38 1.11 4.04
CA THR A 243 -6.37 1.68 3.13
C THR A 243 -6.19 0.82 1.88
N ALA A 244 -6.37 -0.50 1.96
CA ALA A 244 -6.34 -1.35 0.77
C ALA A 244 -7.45 -0.97 -0.22
N PHE A 245 -8.65 -0.63 0.27
CA PHE A 245 -9.74 -0.18 -0.59
C PHE A 245 -9.49 1.22 -1.18
N LEU A 246 -8.79 2.10 -0.44
CA LEU A 246 -8.35 3.40 -0.96
C LEU A 246 -7.40 3.20 -2.15
N PHE A 247 -6.42 2.30 -2.01
CA PHE A 247 -5.50 1.94 -3.10
C PHE A 247 -6.24 1.29 -4.28
N ALA A 248 -7.15 0.36 -4.01
CA ALA A 248 -7.96 -0.29 -5.06
C ALA A 248 -8.86 0.69 -5.83
N GLN A 249 -9.28 1.81 -5.22
CA GLN A 249 -10.05 2.85 -5.90
C GLN A 249 -9.25 3.61 -6.96
N ALA A 250 -7.91 3.61 -6.89
CA ALA A 250 -7.03 4.26 -7.85
C ALA A 250 -6.88 3.42 -9.14
N LYS A 251 -7.93 3.42 -9.98
CA LYS A 251 -8.05 2.58 -11.19
C LYS A 251 -6.89 2.69 -12.19
N GLY A 252 -6.14 3.79 -12.18
CA GLY A 252 -4.99 3.99 -13.07
C GLY A 252 -3.76 3.15 -12.70
N ARG A 253 -3.68 2.65 -11.46
CA ARG A 253 -2.55 1.88 -10.95
C ARG A 253 -2.98 0.44 -10.67
N ASP A 254 -2.66 -0.42 -11.61
CA ASP A 254 -3.22 -1.77 -11.68
C ASP A 254 -2.77 -2.66 -10.52
N PHE A 255 -1.52 -2.51 -10.07
CA PHE A 255 -0.95 -3.27 -8.98
C PHE A 255 -1.69 -3.07 -7.65
N TRP A 256 -2.23 -1.87 -7.40
CA TRP A 256 -2.97 -1.55 -6.17
C TRP A 256 -4.38 -2.16 -6.10
N GLN A 257 -4.91 -2.69 -7.19
CA GLN A 257 -6.23 -3.32 -7.22
C GLN A 257 -6.20 -4.78 -6.75
N ASN A 258 -5.02 -5.31 -6.42
CA ASN A 258 -4.86 -6.67 -5.98
C ASN A 258 -5.56 -6.91 -4.61
N PRO A 259 -6.46 -7.89 -4.48
CA PRO A 259 -7.11 -8.22 -3.20
C PRO A 259 -6.12 -8.64 -2.11
N ILE A 260 -4.93 -9.14 -2.45
CA ILE A 260 -3.89 -9.50 -1.48
C ILE A 260 -3.48 -8.28 -0.63
N LEU A 261 -3.59 -7.05 -1.17
CA LEU A 261 -3.29 -5.82 -0.44
C LEU A 261 -4.12 -5.67 0.85
N LEU A 262 -5.36 -6.18 0.87
CA LEU A 262 -6.19 -6.20 2.07
C LEU A 262 -5.56 -7.05 3.18
N LEU A 263 -5.05 -8.23 2.80
CA LEU A 263 -4.38 -9.15 3.73
C LEU A 263 -3.05 -8.57 4.22
N TYR A 264 -2.27 -7.91 3.36
CA TYR A 264 -1.06 -7.20 3.76
C TYR A 264 -1.33 -6.17 4.84
N MET A 265 -2.32 -5.29 4.63
CA MET A 265 -2.65 -4.22 5.58
C MET A 265 -3.11 -4.78 6.93
N PHE A 266 -3.86 -5.89 6.91
CA PHE A 266 -4.27 -6.58 8.13
C PHE A 266 -3.07 -7.19 8.87
N ILE A 267 -2.21 -7.94 8.16
CA ILE A 267 -1.05 -8.61 8.75
C ILE A 267 -0.04 -7.61 9.30
N HIS A 268 0.21 -6.48 8.61
CA HIS A 268 1.07 -5.42 9.13
C HIS A 268 0.56 -4.87 10.46
N SER A 269 -0.76 -4.81 10.66
CA SER A 269 -1.32 -4.41 11.95
C SER A 269 -1.05 -5.46 13.05
N LEU A 270 -1.22 -6.75 12.76
CA LEU A 270 -0.92 -7.82 13.71
C LEU A 270 0.56 -7.82 14.11
N ILE A 271 1.45 -7.74 13.12
CA ILE A 271 2.91 -7.66 13.34
C ILE A 271 3.25 -6.40 14.13
N GLY A 272 2.78 -5.23 13.69
CA GLY A 272 3.08 -3.95 14.33
C GLY A 272 2.67 -3.91 15.80
N GLY A 273 1.49 -4.43 16.12
CA GLY A 273 1.05 -4.56 17.50
C GLY A 273 1.90 -5.54 18.31
N ALA A 274 2.14 -6.74 17.79
CA ALA A 274 2.83 -7.79 18.54
C ALA A 274 4.28 -7.40 18.84
N VAL A 275 4.93 -6.72 17.88
CA VAL A 275 6.28 -6.20 18.06
C VAL A 275 6.33 -5.13 19.16
N VAL A 276 5.36 -4.22 19.25
CA VAL A 276 5.36 -3.22 20.31
C VAL A 276 5.25 -3.86 21.69
N TRP A 277 4.43 -4.90 21.87
CA TRP A 277 4.38 -5.62 23.14
C TRP A 277 5.65 -6.41 23.44
N LEU A 278 6.30 -6.99 22.43
CA LEU A 278 7.59 -7.65 22.63
C LEU A 278 8.69 -6.67 23.02
N ILE A 279 8.74 -5.49 22.40
CA ILE A 279 9.66 -4.43 22.80
C ILE A 279 9.34 -3.97 24.23
N ALA A 280 8.06 -3.79 24.57
CA ALA A 280 7.65 -3.43 25.92
C ALA A 280 8.04 -4.51 26.95
N SER A 281 8.00 -5.79 26.59
CA SER A 281 8.41 -6.90 27.46
C SER A 281 9.90 -6.89 27.84
N ALA A 282 10.74 -6.21 27.05
CA ALA A 282 12.15 -6.01 27.37
C ALA A 282 12.35 -4.91 28.45
N LEU A 283 11.36 -4.04 28.65
CA LEU A 283 11.42 -2.89 29.56
C LEU A 283 10.61 -3.12 30.84
N VAL A 284 9.52 -3.88 30.74
CA VAL A 284 8.56 -4.12 31.83
C VAL A 284 8.25 -5.60 31.90
N SER A 285 8.17 -6.14 33.12
CA SER A 285 7.75 -7.51 33.34
C SER A 285 6.28 -7.70 32.93
N LEU A 286 6.07 -8.48 31.88
CA LEU A 286 4.73 -8.87 31.40
C LEU A 286 4.48 -10.36 31.70
N PRO A 287 3.21 -10.78 31.83
CA PRO A 287 2.85 -12.18 32.04
C PRO A 287 3.38 -13.09 30.92
N GLU A 288 3.95 -14.24 31.28
CA GLU A 288 4.57 -15.17 30.31
C GLU A 288 3.57 -15.69 29.27
N SER A 289 2.34 -16.00 29.69
CA SER A 289 1.22 -16.39 28.81
C SER A 289 0.97 -15.36 27.72
N PHE A 290 0.95 -14.07 28.09
CA PHE A 290 0.73 -12.96 27.17
C PHE A 290 1.91 -12.79 26.20
N ILE A 291 3.15 -12.86 26.71
CA ILE A 291 4.36 -12.80 25.86
C ILE A 291 4.37 -13.96 24.85
N ASN A 292 4.07 -15.18 25.30
CA ASN A 292 4.03 -16.36 24.43
C ASN A 292 2.96 -16.21 23.35
N PHE A 293 1.77 -15.71 23.70
CA PHE A 293 0.73 -15.39 22.73
C PHE A 293 1.20 -14.35 21.70
N MET A 294 1.86 -13.26 22.13
CA MET A 294 2.43 -12.25 21.22
C MET A 294 3.50 -12.86 20.29
N LYS A 295 4.38 -13.72 20.80
CA LYS A 295 5.39 -14.43 20.00
C LYS A 295 4.74 -15.32 18.95
N SER A 296 3.72 -16.11 19.32
CA SER A 296 2.99 -16.98 18.40
C SER A 296 2.27 -16.19 17.30
N VAL A 297 1.57 -15.10 17.67
CA VAL A 297 0.93 -14.21 16.70
C VAL A 297 1.96 -13.60 15.76
N LEU A 298 3.10 -13.14 16.28
CA LEU A 298 4.15 -12.53 15.47
C LEU A 298 4.78 -13.52 14.48
N ILE A 299 5.18 -14.71 14.95
CA ILE A 299 5.77 -15.75 14.09
C ILE A 299 4.78 -16.16 13.01
N GLY A 300 3.51 -16.42 13.39
CA GLY A 300 2.46 -16.75 12.44
C GLY A 300 2.21 -15.65 11.42
N SER A 301 2.18 -14.39 11.87
CA SER A 301 1.95 -13.24 10.99
C SER A 301 3.12 -12.99 10.04
N ILE A 302 4.37 -13.15 10.48
CA ILE A 302 5.56 -13.08 9.62
C ILE A 302 5.56 -14.21 8.58
N ALA A 303 5.21 -15.43 8.99
CA ALA A 303 5.12 -16.56 8.07
C ALA A 303 4.06 -16.31 6.99
N ILE A 304 2.86 -15.85 7.36
CA ILE A 304 1.81 -15.49 6.41
C ILE A 304 2.27 -14.32 5.53
N HIS A 305 2.91 -13.29 6.11
CA HIS A 305 3.43 -12.15 5.35
C HIS A 305 4.41 -12.59 4.25
N LEU A 306 5.39 -13.43 4.59
CA LEU A 306 6.33 -14.01 3.63
C LEU A 306 5.64 -14.86 2.56
N LEU A 307 4.60 -15.62 2.92
CA LEU A 307 3.80 -16.39 1.96
C LEU A 307 3.02 -15.49 1.02
N LEU A 308 2.47 -14.37 1.49
CA LEU A 308 1.81 -13.39 0.63
C LEU A 308 2.81 -12.70 -0.30
N GLU A 309 4.00 -12.36 0.19
CA GLU A 309 5.09 -11.81 -0.62
C GLU A 309 5.49 -12.80 -1.71
N LEU A 310 5.64 -14.07 -1.39
CA LEU A 310 5.91 -15.12 -2.38
C LEU A 310 4.76 -15.27 -3.40
N ALA A 311 3.51 -15.29 -2.93
CA ALA A 311 2.33 -15.44 -3.77
C ALA A 311 2.21 -14.30 -4.81
N GLU A 312 2.59 -13.08 -4.44
CA GLU A 312 2.59 -11.93 -5.36
C GLU A 312 3.49 -12.15 -6.59
N PHE A 313 4.59 -12.90 -6.45
CA PHE A 313 5.52 -13.17 -7.56
C PHE A 313 5.24 -14.48 -8.30
N VAL A 314 4.55 -15.42 -7.67
CA VAL A 314 4.17 -16.70 -8.29
C VAL A 314 2.89 -16.57 -9.11
N ILE A 315 1.92 -15.78 -8.63
CA ILE A 315 0.64 -15.61 -9.31
C ILE A 315 0.83 -14.72 -10.55
N PRO A 316 0.44 -15.18 -11.76
CA PRO A 316 0.54 -14.38 -12.97
C PRO A 316 -0.32 -13.11 -12.85
N HIS A 317 0.27 -11.96 -13.15
CA HIS A 317 -0.48 -10.71 -13.18
C HIS A 317 -1.30 -10.60 -14.47
N SER A 318 -2.56 -10.17 -14.34
CA SER A 318 -3.51 -10.03 -15.46
C SER A 318 -3.17 -8.91 -16.44
N THR A 319 -2.33 -7.96 -16.06
CA THR A 319 -1.99 -6.77 -16.87
C THR A 319 -0.48 -6.61 -17.04
N LYS A 320 -0.08 -6.07 -18.20
CA LYS A 320 1.34 -5.77 -18.52
C LYS A 320 1.95 -4.82 -17.49
N ASP A 321 1.18 -3.81 -17.04
CA ASP A 321 1.64 -2.82 -16.06
C ASP A 321 1.90 -3.43 -14.68
N SER A 322 0.99 -4.28 -14.16
CA SER A 322 1.22 -4.97 -12.89
C SER A 322 2.42 -5.92 -12.96
N HIS A 323 2.61 -6.62 -14.09
CA HIS A 323 3.79 -7.44 -14.29
C HIS A 323 5.08 -6.61 -14.28
N LEU A 324 5.07 -5.44 -14.93
CA LEU A 324 6.22 -4.54 -14.93
C LEU A 324 6.58 -4.07 -13.51
N VAL A 325 5.59 -3.75 -12.68
CA VAL A 325 5.80 -3.40 -11.26
C VAL A 325 6.50 -4.53 -10.51
N SER A 326 6.03 -5.77 -10.68
CA SER A 326 6.63 -6.95 -10.04
C SER A 326 8.10 -7.16 -10.45
N VAL A 327 8.44 -6.91 -11.71
CA VAL A 327 9.85 -6.96 -12.14
C VAL A 327 10.68 -5.81 -11.55
N ILE A 328 10.15 -4.59 -11.47
CA ILE A 328 10.84 -3.45 -10.83
C ILE A 328 11.16 -3.76 -9.36
N ILE A 329 10.23 -4.39 -8.65
CA ILE A 329 10.40 -4.79 -7.25
C ILE A 329 11.44 -5.92 -7.11
N SER A 330 11.32 -6.97 -7.91
CA SER A 330 12.15 -8.19 -7.74
C SER A 330 13.54 -8.10 -8.36
N ARG A 331 13.70 -7.39 -9.49
CA ARG A 331 14.93 -7.39 -10.31
C ARG A 331 15.39 -5.99 -10.75
N GLY A 332 14.54 -4.98 -10.67
CA GLY A 332 14.84 -3.59 -11.06
C GLY A 332 15.46 -2.76 -9.93
N SER A 333 15.22 -1.45 -9.97
CA SER A 333 15.78 -0.45 -9.04
C SER A 333 15.45 -0.70 -7.57
N LEU A 334 14.32 -1.34 -7.29
CA LEU A 334 13.87 -1.59 -5.92
C LEU A 334 14.32 -2.96 -5.37
N LYS A 335 15.10 -3.74 -6.13
CA LYS A 335 15.48 -5.12 -5.74
C LYS A 335 16.21 -5.21 -4.40
N TYR A 336 17.12 -4.28 -4.10
CA TYR A 336 17.88 -4.32 -2.85
C TYR A 336 17.01 -3.91 -1.65
N LEU A 337 16.12 -2.94 -1.85
CA LEU A 337 15.14 -2.56 -0.84
C LEU A 337 14.20 -3.73 -0.53
N PHE A 338 13.78 -4.47 -1.57
CA PHE A 338 12.93 -5.65 -1.40
C PHE A 338 13.67 -6.83 -0.76
N TRP A 339 14.69 -7.38 -1.42
CA TRP A 339 15.36 -8.60 -0.97
C TRP A 339 16.16 -8.41 0.32
N CYS A 340 16.98 -7.37 0.40
CA CYS A 340 17.78 -7.14 1.60
C CYS A 340 16.93 -6.48 2.68
N GLY A 341 16.23 -5.38 2.35
CA GLY A 341 15.47 -4.60 3.33
C GLY A 341 14.24 -5.33 3.87
N ALA A 342 13.25 -5.59 3.02
CA ALA A 342 11.98 -6.19 3.43
C ALA A 342 12.12 -7.68 3.79
N ILE A 343 12.69 -8.50 2.90
CA ILE A 343 12.73 -9.96 3.09
C ILE A 343 13.77 -10.37 4.14
N LEU A 344 15.04 -10.05 3.90
CA LEU A 344 16.13 -10.55 4.75
C LEU A 344 16.13 -9.88 6.14
N PHE A 345 16.26 -8.55 6.19
CA PHE A 345 16.32 -7.82 7.46
C PHE A 345 14.96 -7.71 8.14
N GLY A 346 13.88 -7.52 7.38
CA GLY A 346 12.54 -7.33 7.93
C GLY A 346 11.85 -8.60 8.43
N ASN A 347 12.11 -9.75 7.80
CA ASN A 347 11.37 -10.98 8.09
C ASN A 347 12.28 -12.14 8.47
N ILE A 348 13.25 -12.54 7.62
CA ILE A 348 14.04 -13.77 7.82
C ILE A 348 14.93 -13.70 9.08
N ILE A 349 15.73 -12.64 9.22
CA ILE A 349 16.65 -12.50 10.37
C ILE A 349 15.85 -12.44 11.69
N PRO A 350 14.81 -11.60 11.82
CA PRO A 350 14.00 -11.58 13.03
C PRO A 350 13.28 -12.90 13.32
N LEU A 351 12.82 -13.62 12.29
CA LEU A 351 12.21 -14.93 12.46
C LEU A 351 13.20 -15.93 13.07
N ILE A 352 14.46 -15.92 12.62
CA ILE A 352 15.52 -16.74 13.22
C ILE A 352 15.78 -16.32 14.67
N LEU A 353 15.88 -15.02 14.94
CA LEU A 353 16.09 -14.49 16.31
C LEU A 353 14.95 -14.90 17.27
N LEU A 354 13.72 -14.97 16.79
CA LEU A 354 12.54 -15.32 17.59
C LEU A 354 12.35 -16.83 17.77
N THR A 355 12.83 -17.66 16.85
CA THR A 355 12.62 -19.12 16.85
C THR A 355 13.74 -19.90 17.53
N VAL A 356 14.97 -19.36 17.57
CA VAL A 356 16.10 -19.99 18.27
C VAL A 356 15.97 -19.75 19.78
N PRO A 357 15.74 -20.78 20.61
CA PRO A 357 15.41 -20.60 22.03
C PRO A 357 16.47 -19.83 22.82
N VAL A 358 17.75 -20.07 22.55
CA VAL A 358 18.88 -19.39 23.23
C VAL A 358 18.88 -17.88 22.97
N LEU A 359 18.48 -17.46 21.76
CA LEU A 359 18.43 -16.05 21.37
C LEU A 359 17.15 -15.37 21.87
N ALA A 360 16.03 -16.10 21.83
CA ALA A 360 14.70 -15.60 22.16
C ALA A 360 14.46 -15.29 23.66
N ILE A 361 15.43 -15.64 24.53
CA ILE A 361 15.41 -15.36 25.97
C ILE A 361 16.07 -14.00 26.27
N GLN A 362 17.02 -13.54 25.46
CA GLN A 362 17.76 -12.31 25.77
C GLN A 362 16.98 -11.06 25.36
N PRO A 363 16.74 -10.10 26.27
CA PRO A 363 15.98 -8.87 25.96
C PRO A 363 16.56 -8.05 24.81
N LEU A 364 17.89 -8.04 24.66
CA LEU A 364 18.57 -7.32 23.58
C LEU A 364 18.22 -7.88 22.19
N PHE A 365 18.13 -9.20 22.03
CA PHE A 365 17.77 -9.82 20.76
C PHE A 365 16.28 -9.63 20.44
N LEU A 366 15.41 -9.56 21.45
CA LEU A 366 14.00 -9.22 21.26
C LEU A 366 13.83 -7.77 20.78
N LEU A 367 14.57 -6.83 21.36
CA LEU A 367 14.60 -5.43 20.92
C LEU A 367 15.11 -5.32 19.48
N LEU A 368 16.22 -5.99 19.17
CA LEU A 368 16.79 -6.00 17.83
C LEU A 368 15.83 -6.61 16.81
N ALA A 369 15.23 -7.76 17.11
CA ALA A 369 14.23 -8.38 16.24
C ALA A 369 13.04 -7.44 16.00
N GLY A 370 12.51 -6.82 17.07
CA GLY A 370 11.39 -5.88 16.95
C GLY A 370 11.69 -4.67 16.07
N THR A 371 12.85 -4.03 16.27
CA THR A 371 13.26 -2.87 15.46
C THR A 371 13.47 -3.23 13.99
N LEU A 372 14.07 -4.39 13.72
CA LEU A 372 14.24 -4.92 12.36
C LEU A 372 12.90 -5.20 11.68
N ILE A 373 11.95 -5.82 12.37
CA ILE A 373 10.61 -6.12 11.82
C ILE A 373 9.87 -4.83 11.50
N LEU A 374 9.85 -3.86 12.43
CA LEU A 374 9.19 -2.58 12.20
C LEU A 374 9.79 -1.83 11.00
N THR A 375 11.12 -1.85 10.87
CA THR A 375 11.84 -1.26 9.74
C THR A 375 11.49 -2.00 8.43
N GLY A 376 11.43 -3.33 8.48
CA GLY A 376 11.00 -4.19 7.38
C GLY A 376 9.61 -3.84 6.86
N ILE A 377 8.62 -3.72 7.76
CA ILE A 377 7.26 -3.33 7.40
C ILE A 377 7.22 -1.94 6.77
N TYR A 378 7.97 -0.98 7.32
CA TYR A 378 8.06 0.35 6.74
C TYR A 378 8.61 0.29 5.30
N ILE A 379 9.65 -0.50 5.06
CA ILE A 379 10.22 -0.72 3.72
C ILE A 379 9.22 -1.40 2.79
N SER A 380 8.53 -2.47 3.22
CA SER A 380 7.49 -3.15 2.43
C SER A 380 6.37 -2.18 2.03
N ASN A 381 5.88 -1.37 2.98
CA ASN A 381 4.88 -0.35 2.70
C ASN A 381 5.40 0.71 1.73
N HIS A 382 6.65 1.14 1.89
CA HIS A 382 7.28 2.08 0.97
C HIS A 382 7.38 1.54 -0.46
N ILE A 383 7.73 0.26 -0.62
CA ILE A 383 7.79 -0.41 -1.93
C ILE A 383 6.40 -0.49 -2.56
N ILE A 384 5.38 -0.95 -1.81
CA ILE A 384 4.00 -1.10 -2.31
C ILE A 384 3.41 0.24 -2.77
N VAL A 385 3.70 1.32 -2.03
CA VAL A 385 3.25 2.67 -2.39
C VAL A 385 4.03 3.21 -3.59
N ARG A 386 5.36 3.04 -3.62
CA ARG A 386 6.20 3.69 -4.62
C ARG A 386 6.21 2.98 -5.96
N ALA A 387 6.30 1.65 -5.99
CA ALA A 387 6.56 0.90 -7.21
C ALA A 387 5.49 1.10 -8.30
N PRO A 388 4.16 1.11 -8.00
CA PRO A 388 3.14 1.33 -9.02
C PRO A 388 3.15 2.74 -9.61
N GLN A 389 3.62 3.73 -8.85
CA GLN A 389 3.71 5.13 -9.30
C GLN A 389 4.81 5.36 -10.33
N LEU A 390 5.79 4.45 -10.39
CA LEU A 390 6.89 4.48 -11.34
C LEU A 390 6.45 4.12 -12.77
N ILE A 391 5.30 3.46 -12.96
CA ILE A 391 4.83 3.15 -14.32
C ILE A 391 4.29 4.43 -14.98
N PRO A 392 4.61 4.75 -16.25
CA PRO A 392 4.00 5.88 -16.94
C PRO A 392 2.51 5.64 -17.21
N LEU A 393 1.67 6.66 -17.03
CA LEU A 393 0.22 6.58 -17.30
C LEU A 393 -0.20 7.19 -18.64
N SER A 394 0.62 8.10 -19.19
CA SER A 394 0.39 8.73 -20.49
C SER A 394 1.41 8.26 -21.51
#